data_AF-A0A5B6VMY9-F1
#
_entry.id   AF-A0A5B6VMY9-F1
#
_cell.length_a   1.000
_cell.length_b   1.000
_cell.length_c   1.000
_cell.angle_alpha   90.00
_cell.angle_beta   90.00
_cell.angle_gamma   90.00
#
_symmetry.space_group_name_H-M   'P 1'
#
loop_
_entity.id
_entity.type
_entity.pdbx_description
1 polymer ?
#
loop_
_entity_poly.entity_id
_entity_poly.type
_entity_poly.pdbx_seq_one_letter_code
_entity_poly.pdbx_strand_id
1 'polypeptide(L)'
;MYDPVAKKIIVSRDVHGIDYTKVYAPVARMDTVRMIITFATQKGWNVYQLDVKSAFLHGELKENVFVKQQKGYEKKGSEHMVYKLQKALYGLKQALRAWFSRIESYFIKEGFKRSKILIASIYCDDEVMLYEFKNSMKKQFDTTNLGNMRFILGIEVLQRADDVFICQ
;
A
#
# COMPACT_ATOMS: atom_id res chain seq x y z
N MET A 1 -24.89 6.55 10.83
CA MET A 1 -24.35 7.63 11.68
C MET A 1 -24.40 7.15 13.11
N TYR A 2 -23.52 7.64 13.99
CA TYR A 2 -23.63 7.26 15.40
C TYR A 2 -23.17 8.35 16.34
N ASP A 3 -23.65 8.26 17.58
CA ASP A 3 -23.35 9.16 18.69
C ASP A 3 -21.85 9.15 19.07
N PRO A 4 -21.19 10.30 19.29
CA PRO A 4 -19.79 10.40 19.72
C PRO A 4 -19.47 9.78 21.09
N VAL A 5 -20.41 9.75 22.04
CA VAL A 5 -20.13 9.58 23.48
C VAL A 5 -19.60 8.19 23.86
N ALA A 6 -19.74 7.18 22.97
CA ALA A 6 -19.34 5.79 23.23
C ALA A 6 -18.20 5.27 22.31
N LYS A 7 -17.37 6.15 21.71
CA LYS A 7 -16.51 5.77 20.59
C LYS A 7 -15.01 5.76 20.87
N LYS A 8 -14.36 4.70 20.37
CA LYS A 8 -12.96 4.35 20.65
C LYS A 8 -11.94 5.25 19.96
N ILE A 9 -12.21 5.72 18.73
CA ILE A 9 -11.31 6.60 17.96
C ILE A 9 -12.15 7.55 17.09
N ILE A 10 -12.08 8.86 17.37
CA ILE A 10 -12.66 9.92 16.54
C ILE A 10 -11.51 10.72 15.94
N VAL A 11 -11.36 10.68 14.62
CA VAL A 11 -10.36 11.48 13.92
C VAL A 11 -10.97 12.84 13.59
N SER A 12 -10.45 13.88 14.23
CA SER A 12 -10.65 15.28 13.84
C SER A 12 -9.29 15.87 13.49
N ARG A 13 -9.23 16.95 12.69
CA ARG A 13 -7.97 17.56 12.25
C ARG A 13 -7.06 17.96 13.44
N ASP A 14 -7.61 18.10 14.64
CA ASP A 14 -6.92 18.61 15.83
C ASP A 14 -7.18 17.79 17.11
N VAL A 15 -6.84 16.50 17.16
CA VAL A 15 -6.80 15.78 18.46
C VAL A 15 -5.47 15.07 18.67
N HIS A 16 -4.65 15.67 19.53
CA HIS A 16 -3.60 15.03 20.33
C HIS A 16 -4.25 14.34 21.55
N GLY A 17 -4.11 13.02 21.70
CA GLY A 17 -4.53 12.29 22.89
C GLY A 17 -4.87 10.79 22.76
N ILE A 18 -4.86 10.17 21.57
CA ILE A 18 -5.14 8.73 21.44
C ILE A 18 -3.83 7.95 21.38
N ASP A 19 -3.55 7.10 22.36
CA ASP A 19 -2.29 6.33 22.49
C ASP A 19 -1.72 5.87 21.13
N TYR A 20 -0.64 6.56 20.75
CA TYR A 20 -0.15 6.70 19.38
C TYR A 20 0.92 5.68 18.99
N THR A 21 1.13 4.64 19.79
CA THR A 21 2.48 4.08 19.95
C THR A 21 2.83 2.87 19.08
N LYS A 22 1.91 2.24 18.33
CA LYS A 22 2.23 0.99 17.59
C LYS A 22 1.52 0.83 16.25
N VAL A 23 1.89 1.60 15.23
CA VAL A 23 1.40 1.37 13.86
C VAL A 23 2.48 1.63 12.82
N TYR A 24 3.52 0.80 12.79
CA TYR A 24 4.52 0.84 11.72
C TYR A 24 4.18 -0.24 10.69
N ALA A 25 3.81 0.19 9.48
CA ALA A 25 4.00 -0.66 8.31
C ALA A 25 5.47 -0.55 7.87
N PRO A 26 6.08 -1.63 7.36
CA PRO A 26 7.44 -1.56 6.87
C PRO A 26 7.51 -0.62 5.67
N VAL A 27 8.40 0.36 5.73
CA VAL A 27 8.78 1.20 4.58
C VAL A 27 9.96 0.53 3.89
N ALA A 28 9.93 0.48 2.55
CA ALA A 28 11.03 -0.03 1.77
C ALA A 28 12.30 0.79 2.07
N ARG A 29 13.37 0.13 2.49
CA ARG A 29 14.68 0.76 2.69
C ARG A 29 15.42 0.83 1.36
N MET A 30 16.14 1.93 1.13
CA MET A 30 16.90 2.09 -0.11
C MET A 30 17.95 1.00 -0.32
N ASP A 31 18.61 0.53 0.74
CA ASP A 31 19.56 -0.57 0.65
C ASP A 31 18.91 -1.85 0.12
N THR A 32 17.66 -2.10 0.54
CA THR A 32 16.87 -3.24 0.05
C THR A 32 16.49 -3.08 -1.41
N VAL A 33 16.05 -1.88 -1.81
CA VAL A 33 15.72 -1.56 -3.21
C VAL A 33 16.95 -1.75 -4.10
N ARG A 34 18.10 -1.19 -3.71
CA ARG A 34 19.38 -1.35 -4.42
C ARG A 34 19.78 -2.82 -4.52
N MET A 35 19.71 -3.57 -3.41
CA MET A 35 20.03 -5.00 -3.40
C MET A 35 19.17 -5.80 -4.39
N ILE A 36 17.86 -5.53 -4.47
CA ILE A 36 16.96 -6.20 -5.43
C ILE A 36 17.35 -5.85 -6.85
N ILE A 37 17.58 -4.56 -7.14
CA ILE A 37 17.97 -4.11 -8.48
C ILE A 37 19.29 -4.76 -8.89
N THR A 38 20.32 -4.70 -8.03
CA THR A 38 21.62 -5.34 -8.29
C THR A 38 21.48 -6.84 -8.53
N PHE A 39 20.66 -7.53 -7.75
CA PHE A 39 20.43 -8.96 -7.94
C PHE A 39 19.74 -9.26 -9.27
N ALA A 40 18.72 -8.47 -9.65
CA ALA A 40 18.05 -8.60 -10.95
C ALA A 40 19.04 -8.35 -12.10
N THR A 41 19.88 -7.32 -12.02
CA THR A 41 20.93 -7.03 -13.01
C THR A 41 21.90 -8.19 -13.17
N GLN A 42 22.42 -8.74 -12.06
CA GLN A 42 23.34 -9.89 -12.09
C GLN A 42 22.72 -11.14 -12.74
N LYS A 43 21.39 -11.22 -12.78
CA LYS A 43 20.65 -12.32 -13.40
C LYS A 43 20.11 -11.99 -14.78
N GLY A 44 20.35 -10.78 -15.31
CA GLY A 44 19.80 -10.33 -16.59
C GLY A 44 18.27 -10.18 -16.56
N TRP A 45 17.67 -9.97 -15.39
CA TRP A 45 16.22 -9.84 -15.24
C TRP A 45 15.75 -8.39 -15.37
N ASN A 46 14.62 -8.21 -16.05
CA ASN A 46 13.93 -6.93 -16.07
C ASN A 46 13.12 -6.72 -14.79
N VAL A 47 13.23 -5.54 -14.20
CA VAL A 47 12.41 -5.12 -13.06
C VAL A 47 11.23 -4.31 -13.56
N TYR A 48 10.01 -4.79 -13.29
CA TYR A 48 8.76 -4.12 -13.64
C TYR A 48 8.16 -3.36 -12.46
N GLN A 49 7.43 -2.29 -12.75
CA GLN A 49 6.73 -1.50 -11.74
C GLN A 49 5.22 -1.58 -11.93
N LEU A 50 4.53 -1.98 -10.86
CA LEU A 50 3.07 -1.96 -10.77
C LEU A 50 2.66 -0.89 -9.75
N ASP A 51 1.83 0.05 -10.17
CA ASP A 51 1.28 1.07 -9.30
C ASP A 51 -0.15 0.70 -8.87
N VAL A 52 -0.40 0.68 -7.56
CA VAL A 52 -1.71 0.35 -7.00
C VAL A 52 -2.50 1.63 -6.80
N LYS A 53 -3.62 1.77 -7.52
CA LYS A 53 -4.50 2.92 -7.34
C LYS A 53 -5.16 2.87 -5.97
N SER A 54 -5.20 4.02 -5.29
CA SER A 54 -5.91 4.18 -4.02
C SER A 54 -5.61 3.08 -2.99
N ALA A 55 -4.34 2.65 -2.87
CA ALA A 55 -3.91 1.50 -2.07
C ALA A 55 -4.58 1.38 -0.68
N PHE A 56 -4.74 2.49 0.03
CA PHE A 56 -5.38 2.50 1.36
C PHE A 56 -6.86 2.08 1.35
N LEU A 57 -7.60 2.37 0.28
CA LEU A 57 -9.01 1.96 0.16
C LEU A 57 -9.18 0.44 0.02
N HIS A 58 -8.14 -0.27 -0.39
CA HIS A 58 -8.14 -1.73 -0.41
C HIS A 58 -7.93 -2.34 0.98
N GLY A 59 -7.37 -1.57 1.92
CA GLY A 59 -7.15 -1.99 3.30
C GLY A 59 -8.43 -2.00 4.14
N GLU A 60 -8.59 -3.00 4.98
CA GLU A 60 -9.71 -3.11 5.92
C GLU A 60 -9.29 -2.65 7.32
N LEU A 61 -10.13 -1.81 7.91
CA LEU A 61 -9.93 -1.31 9.27
C LEU A 61 -10.39 -2.38 10.27
N LYS A 62 -9.46 -2.87 11.10
CA LYS A 62 -9.80 -3.79 12.20
C LYS A 62 -10.50 -3.05 13.34
N GLU A 63 -10.16 -1.78 13.56
CA GLU A 63 -10.81 -0.94 14.55
C GLU A 63 -12.03 -0.19 13.97
N ASN A 64 -12.99 0.10 14.84
CA ASN A 64 -14.05 1.05 14.53
C ASN A 64 -13.49 2.46 14.55
N VAL A 65 -13.23 3.02 13.38
CA VAL A 65 -12.75 4.40 13.21
C VAL A 65 -13.91 5.28 12.80
N PHE A 66 -14.04 6.42 13.47
CA PHE A 66 -15.09 7.39 13.18
C PHE A 66 -14.50 8.74 12.79
N VAL A 67 -15.19 9.47 11.93
CA VAL A 67 -14.80 10.80 11.45
C VAL A 67 -15.95 11.78 11.63
N LYS A 68 -15.61 13.01 12.01
CA LYS A 68 -16.58 14.11 12.00
C LYS A 68 -17.12 14.30 10.58
N GLN A 69 -18.38 14.74 10.51
CA GLN A 69 -18.98 15.11 9.23
C GLN A 69 -18.18 16.28 8.64
N GLN A 70 -17.74 16.13 7.40
CA GLN A 70 -17.00 17.16 6.70
C GLN A 70 -17.96 18.21 6.14
N LYS A 71 -17.48 19.43 5.95
CA LYS A 71 -18.25 20.51 5.34
C LYS A 71 -18.78 20.08 3.96
N GLY A 72 -20.08 20.22 3.74
CA GLY A 72 -20.78 19.79 2.53
C GLY A 72 -21.29 18.33 2.57
N TYR A 73 -20.97 17.58 3.63
CA TYR A 73 -21.44 16.21 3.86
C TYR A 73 -22.21 16.09 5.18
N GLU A 74 -22.53 17.21 5.83
CA GLU A 74 -23.36 17.19 7.03
C GLU A 74 -24.80 16.78 6.71
N LYS A 75 -25.35 15.89 7.53
CA LYS A 75 -26.78 15.58 7.49
C LYS A 75 -27.54 16.52 8.41
N LYS A 76 -28.48 17.28 7.82
CA LYS A 76 -29.35 18.21 8.55
C LYS A 76 -30.05 17.52 9.73
N GLY A 77 -30.00 18.14 10.90
CA GLY A 77 -30.59 17.63 12.15
C GLY A 77 -29.82 16.48 12.79
N SER A 78 -28.61 16.17 12.31
CA SER A 78 -27.74 15.15 12.88
C SER A 78 -26.27 15.59 12.85
N GLU A 79 -26.00 16.89 12.83
CA GLU A 79 -24.67 17.48 12.67
C GLU A 79 -23.69 17.07 13.77
N HIS A 80 -24.20 16.79 14.97
CA HIS A 80 -23.44 16.30 16.13
C HIS A 80 -22.98 14.84 15.98
N MET A 81 -23.56 14.09 15.04
CA MET A 81 -23.20 12.69 14.80
C MET A 81 -21.90 12.56 14.02
N VAL A 82 -21.31 11.36 14.05
CA VAL A 82 -20.11 11.06 13.27
C VAL A 82 -20.33 9.89 12.31
N TYR A 83 -19.55 9.84 11.23
CA TYR A 83 -19.52 8.73 10.29
C TYR A 83 -18.56 7.65 10.75
N LYS A 84 -18.88 6.40 10.42
CA LYS A 84 -17.96 5.25 10.60
C LYS A 84 -17.27 5.00 9.27
N LEU A 85 -15.95 4.92 9.30
CA LEU A 85 -15.19 4.54 8.12
C LEU A 85 -15.30 3.04 7.89
N GLN A 86 -15.67 2.67 6.67
CA GLN A 86 -15.70 1.28 6.22
C GLN A 86 -14.36 0.86 5.60
N LYS A 87 -13.62 1.81 5.01
CA LYS A 87 -12.32 1.62 4.38
C LYS A 87 -11.28 2.55 4.99
N ALA A 88 -10.02 2.16 4.91
CA ALA A 88 -8.95 3.02 5.38
C ALA A 88 -8.72 4.20 4.42
N LEU A 89 -8.64 5.41 4.96
CA LEU A 89 -8.40 6.64 4.20
C LEU A 89 -6.95 7.11 4.37
N TYR A 90 -6.47 7.87 3.38
CA TYR A 90 -5.19 8.57 3.47
C TYR A 90 -5.14 9.46 4.73
N GLY A 91 -3.98 9.51 5.38
CA GLY A 91 -3.76 10.27 6.61
C GLY A 91 -4.16 9.52 7.90
N LEU A 92 -4.85 8.38 7.81
CA LEU A 92 -5.05 7.52 8.98
C LEU A 92 -3.76 6.77 9.29
N LYS A 93 -3.30 6.82 10.55
CA LYS A 93 -2.11 6.07 11.01
C LYS A 93 -2.24 4.56 10.73
N GLN A 94 -3.46 4.02 10.81
CA GLN A 94 -3.81 2.63 10.56
C GLN A 94 -3.99 2.25 9.08
N ALA A 95 -4.04 3.21 8.15
CA ALA A 95 -4.24 2.90 6.74
C ALA A 95 -3.09 2.11 6.13
N LEU A 96 -1.85 2.48 6.45
CA LEU A 96 -0.67 1.76 6.00
C LEU A 96 -0.66 0.30 6.48
N ARG A 97 -1.01 0.06 7.74
CA ARG A 97 -1.10 -1.31 8.30
C ARG A 97 -2.25 -2.11 7.68
N ALA A 98 -3.41 -1.49 7.49
CA ALA A 98 -4.56 -2.10 6.85
C ALA A 98 -4.24 -2.52 5.41
N TRP A 99 -3.59 -1.63 4.66
CA TRP A 99 -3.09 -1.91 3.32
C TRP A 99 -2.06 -3.05 3.33
N PHE A 100 -1.02 -2.92 4.16
CA PHE A 100 0.05 -3.93 4.26
C PHE A 100 -0.51 -5.33 4.56
N SER A 101 -1.39 -5.44 5.55
CA SER A 101 -2.04 -6.70 5.89
C SER A 101 -2.87 -7.27 4.73
N ARG A 102 -3.52 -6.40 3.95
CA ARG A 102 -4.33 -6.81 2.80
C ARG A 102 -3.49 -7.38 1.66
N ILE A 103 -2.40 -6.70 1.30
CA ILE A 103 -1.52 -7.14 0.21
C ILE A 103 -0.66 -8.34 0.62
N GLU A 104 -0.22 -8.41 1.88
CA GLU A 104 0.48 -9.58 2.43
C GLU A 104 -0.41 -10.83 2.36
N SER A 105 -1.67 -10.72 2.79
CA SER A 105 -2.62 -11.85 2.73
C SER A 105 -2.89 -12.31 1.30
N TYR A 106 -2.91 -11.37 0.35
CA TYR A 106 -3.06 -11.70 -1.06
C TYR A 106 -1.84 -12.42 -1.62
N PHE A 107 -0.62 -11.93 -1.36
CA PHE A 107 0.59 -12.61 -1.81
C PHE A 107 0.70 -14.02 -1.23
N ILE A 108 0.36 -14.23 0.04
CA ILE A 108 0.30 -15.58 0.62
C ILE A 108 -0.68 -16.47 -0.15
N LYS A 109 -1.85 -15.93 -0.53
CA LYS A 109 -2.85 -16.65 -1.34
C LYS A 109 -2.34 -17.00 -2.75
N GLU A 110 -1.56 -16.12 -3.37
CA GLU A 110 -0.91 -16.38 -4.67
C GLU A 110 0.34 -17.30 -4.54
N GLY A 111 0.62 -17.84 -3.35
CA GLY A 111 1.70 -18.81 -3.13
C GLY A 111 3.04 -18.22 -2.70
N PHE A 112 3.12 -16.90 -2.48
CA PHE A 112 4.34 -16.26 -1.99
C PHE A 112 4.60 -16.56 -0.51
N LYS A 113 5.88 -16.73 -0.18
CA LYS A 113 6.32 -16.91 1.21
C LYS A 113 6.54 -15.55 1.88
N ARG A 114 6.07 -15.45 3.12
CA ARG A 114 6.31 -14.27 3.96
C ARG A 114 7.80 -14.09 4.23
N SER A 115 8.31 -12.88 4.06
CA SER A 115 9.64 -12.48 4.54
C SER A 115 9.53 -11.20 5.39
N LYS A 116 10.62 -10.81 6.07
CA LYS A 116 10.62 -9.63 6.97
C LYS A 116 10.35 -8.30 6.22
N ILE A 117 10.47 -8.30 4.90
CA ILE A 117 10.18 -7.16 4.04
C ILE A 117 9.22 -7.67 2.98
N LEU A 118 8.07 -7.01 2.77
CA LEU A 118 7.19 -7.39 1.68
C LEU A 118 7.83 -6.97 0.35
N ILE A 119 8.68 -7.85 -0.15
CA ILE A 119 9.26 -7.80 -1.48
C ILE A 119 8.59 -8.94 -2.23
N ALA A 120 7.62 -8.61 -3.08
CA ALA A 120 7.21 -9.54 -4.12
C ALA A 120 8.18 -9.40 -5.28
N SER A 121 9.34 -10.05 -5.15
CA SER A 121 10.18 -10.35 -6.29
C SER A 121 9.65 -11.66 -6.86
N ILE A 122 8.87 -11.56 -7.93
CA ILE A 122 8.43 -12.72 -8.67
C ILE A 122 9.60 -13.12 -9.53
N TYR A 123 10.24 -14.21 -9.14
CA TYR A 123 11.07 -14.93 -10.09
C TYR A 123 10.13 -15.66 -11.04
N CYS A 124 10.20 -15.27 -12.30
CA CYS A 124 9.37 -15.82 -13.35
C CYS A 124 10.25 -15.99 -14.57
N ASP A 125 10.81 -17.18 -14.77
CA ASP A 125 11.43 -17.55 -16.05
C ASP A 125 10.39 -17.64 -17.17
N ASP A 126 9.11 -17.73 -16.80
CA ASP A 126 7.98 -17.83 -17.71
C ASP A 126 7.25 -16.48 -17.83
N GLU A 127 7.33 -15.86 -19.02
CA GLU A 127 6.60 -14.63 -19.32
C GLU A 127 5.08 -14.78 -19.12
N VAL A 128 4.54 -16.00 -19.29
CA VAL A 128 3.11 -16.30 -19.11
C VAL A 128 2.70 -16.11 -17.66
N MET A 129 3.46 -16.70 -16.72
CA MET A 129 3.16 -16.58 -15.28
C MET A 129 3.31 -15.13 -14.79
N LEU A 130 4.25 -14.35 -15.35
CA LEU A 130 4.36 -12.92 -15.04
C LEU A 130 3.13 -12.15 -15.56
N TYR A 131 2.65 -12.47 -16.76
CA TYR A 131 1.45 -11.88 -17.34
C TYR A 131 0.19 -12.22 -16.51
N GLU A 132 0.03 -13.48 -16.12
CA GLU A 132 -1.06 -13.93 -15.25
C GLU A 132 -1.06 -13.21 -13.91
N PHE A 133 0.11 -13.09 -13.28
CA PHE A 133 0.23 -12.36 -12.02
C PHE A 133 -0.14 -10.87 -12.18
N LYS A 134 0.38 -10.19 -13.22
CA LYS A 134 0.04 -8.78 -13.51
C LYS A 134 -1.46 -8.60 -13.67
N ASN A 135 -2.13 -9.54 -14.34
CA ASN A 135 -3.58 -9.53 -14.51
C ASN A 135 -4.32 -9.82 -13.20
N SER A 136 -3.82 -10.75 -12.37
CA SER A 136 -4.37 -11.07 -11.06
C SER A 136 -4.32 -9.83 -10.15
N MET A 137 -3.18 -9.15 -10.09
CA MET A 137 -2.99 -7.88 -9.38
C MET A 137 -3.95 -6.80 -9.88
N LYS A 138 -4.09 -6.63 -11.19
CA LYS A 138 -5.01 -5.63 -11.77
C LYS A 138 -6.45 -5.90 -11.37
N LYS A 139 -6.90 -7.16 -11.41
CA LYS A 139 -8.25 -7.56 -10.99
C LYS A 139 -8.46 -7.31 -9.49
N GLN A 140 -7.44 -7.58 -8.67
CA GLN A 140 -7.60 -7.52 -7.22
C GLN A 140 -7.46 -6.11 -6.63
N PHE A 141 -6.60 -5.27 -7.22
CA PHE A 141 -6.18 -3.98 -6.64
C PHE A 141 -6.18 -2.81 -7.63
N ASP A 142 -6.81 -2.95 -8.81
CA ASP A 142 -6.85 -1.90 -9.84
C ASP A 142 -5.45 -1.32 -10.14
N THR A 143 -4.49 -2.21 -10.38
CA THR A 143 -3.11 -1.80 -10.63
C THR A 143 -2.89 -1.33 -12.05
N THR A 144 -2.03 -0.33 -12.21
CA THR A 144 -1.50 0.13 -13.49
C THR A 144 -0.11 -0.45 -13.70
N ASN A 145 0.13 -1.09 -14.85
CA ASN A 145 1.46 -1.54 -15.23
C ASN A 145 2.23 -0.36 -15.85
N LEU A 146 3.32 0.05 -15.20
CA LEU A 146 4.18 1.14 -15.66
C LEU A 146 5.32 0.65 -16.57
N GLY A 147 5.39 -0.66 -16.83
CA GLY A 147 6.45 -1.27 -17.62
C GLY A 147 7.73 -1.42 -16.81
N ASN A 148 8.87 -1.28 -17.48
CA ASN A 148 10.18 -1.33 -16.81
C ASN A 148 10.25 -0.21 -15.77
N MET A 149 10.72 -0.54 -14.57
CA MET A 149 10.95 0.40 -13.50
C MET A 149 11.88 1.51 -13.97
N ARG A 150 11.38 2.74 -13.96
CA ARG A 150 12.14 3.97 -14.27
C ARG A 150 12.34 4.85 -13.06
N PHE A 151 11.42 4.80 -12.09
CA PHE A 151 11.48 5.63 -10.89
C PHE A 151 11.01 4.86 -9.67
N ILE A 152 11.81 4.87 -8.60
CA ILE A 152 11.42 4.33 -7.29
C ILE A 152 11.87 5.26 -6.18
N LEU A 153 10.94 5.70 -5.34
CA LEU A 153 11.23 6.60 -4.19
C LEU A 153 12.01 7.87 -4.57
N GLY A 154 11.74 8.43 -5.75
CA GLY A 154 12.40 9.65 -6.25
C GLY A 154 13.76 9.42 -6.91
N ILE A 155 14.16 8.15 -7.09
CA ILE A 155 15.42 7.77 -7.74
C ILE A 155 15.11 7.25 -9.13
N GLU A 156 15.86 7.72 -10.13
CA GLU A 156 15.76 7.26 -11.50
C GLU A 156 16.56 5.96 -11.69
N VAL A 157 15.97 5.02 -12.41
CA VAL A 157 16.53 3.69 -12.71
C VAL A 157 16.55 3.52 -14.22
N LEU A 158 17.74 3.39 -14.79
CA LEU A 158 17.93 3.10 -16.21
C LEU A 158 18.37 1.65 -16.36
N GLN A 159 17.48 0.80 -16.86
CA GLN A 159 17.76 -0.62 -17.10
C GLN A 159 18.20 -0.84 -18.54
N ARG A 160 19.39 -1.41 -18.74
CA ARG A 160 19.95 -1.89 -20.01
C ARG A 160 20.13 -3.41 -19.95
N ALA A 161 20.44 -4.04 -21.08
CA ALA A 161 20.59 -5.49 -21.18
C ALA A 161 21.61 -6.05 -20.16
N ASP A 162 22.73 -5.36 -19.96
CA ASP A 162 23.83 -5.83 -19.11
C ASP A 162 24.05 -4.98 -17.85
N ASP A 163 23.44 -3.79 -17.78
CA ASP A 163 23.72 -2.79 -16.74
C ASP A 163 22.44 -2.13 -16.23
N VAL A 164 22.42 -1.76 -14.95
CA VAL A 164 21.41 -0.86 -14.39
C VAL A 164 22.08 0.34 -13.74
N PHE A 165 21.74 1.54 -14.22
CA PHE A 165 22.19 2.80 -13.62
C PHE A 165 21.12 3.35 -12.68
N ILE A 166 21.56 3.87 -11.54
CA ILE A 166 20.72 4.50 -10.54
C ILE A 166 21.19 5.94 -10.37
N CYS A 167 20.34 6.92 -10.67
CA CYS A 167 20.63 8.35 -10.58
C CYS A 167 19.77 9.02 -9.50
N GLN A 168 20.38 9.90 -8.70
CA GLN A 168 19.74 10.64 -7.61
C GLN A 168 19.76 12.14 -7.89
#